data_AF-A0A357ASA2-F1
#
_entry.id   AF-A0A357ASA2-F1
#
_cell.length_a   1.000
_cell.length_b   1.000
_cell.length_c   1.000
_cell.angle_alpha   90.00
_cell.angle_beta   90.00
_cell.angle_gamma   90.00
#
_symmetry.space_group_name_H-M   'P 1'
#
loop_
_entity.id
_entity.type
_entity.pdbx_description
1 polymer ?
#
loop_
_entity_poly.entity_id
_entity_poly.type
_entity_poly.pdbx_seq_one_letter_code
_entity_poly.pdbx_strand_id
1 'polypeptide(L)'
;MDSNFNTNFFNNDNSNNGPKGPTLNEEDFICAFTDRIRTTVTSHNPDFIVERTDTLKNNGRTLAGITVRDDSKNLSPNIYIEHYYEKYVKGWSLEALSNEFICDYDSIIKNLSFDNINMNEFLDRQMDDKIIMKMTNKSMNVDFSLKHPHLTFNDYLLTFYFVVDSKKSSISTIPIDYRLFNAIGYDSPNELFTIAKKNMQKMYPPRITTLKNVLNLCISERPPFPDDDMPRFYQEDETEKYLNPEPIIDVINPEPSGVMHEFYLLSNCIGLNGATAMFYSDILKRFAKANYGDMIIIPSSIHELILVPMPTEKIPEHVKTLKEIMLDVNSEAVPHDQILGKDVMVYSEIKDELEKLIAL
;
A
#
# COMPACT_ATOMS: atom_id res chain seq x y z
N MET A 1 -78.45 21.73 -3.02
CA MET A 1 -77.53 22.32 -4.02
C MET A 1 -76.54 23.12 -3.21
N ASP A 2 -75.33 22.58 -3.03
CA ASP A 2 -74.09 23.30 -2.74
C ASP A 2 -72.98 22.29 -2.41
N SER A 3 -71.84 22.49 -3.08
CA SER A 3 -70.45 22.25 -2.68
C SER A 3 -70.08 21.04 -1.78
N ASN A 4 -69.22 20.15 -2.27
CA ASN A 4 -67.78 20.23 -1.93
C ASN A 4 -66.93 19.13 -2.59
N PHE A 5 -65.75 19.56 -3.01
CA PHE A 5 -64.64 18.81 -3.57
C PHE A 5 -64.23 17.58 -2.74
N ASN A 6 -63.92 16.46 -3.40
CA ASN A 6 -62.71 15.74 -3.04
C ASN A 6 -62.11 14.98 -4.23
N THR A 7 -60.81 15.21 -4.38
CA THR A 7 -59.86 14.70 -5.36
C THR A 7 -59.53 13.22 -5.14
N ASN A 8 -59.46 12.43 -6.20
CA ASN A 8 -58.69 11.19 -6.26
C ASN A 8 -58.48 10.77 -7.73
N PHE A 9 -57.47 11.35 -8.36
CA PHE A 9 -56.81 10.77 -9.53
C PHE A 9 -55.32 10.98 -9.33
N PHE A 10 -54.60 9.87 -9.16
CA PHE A 10 -53.18 9.60 -9.39
C PHE A 10 -52.76 8.51 -8.40
N ASN A 11 -53.16 7.28 -8.74
CA ASN A 11 -52.50 6.09 -8.23
C ASN A 11 -51.18 5.93 -8.98
N ASN A 12 -50.10 5.83 -8.20
CA ASN A 12 -48.88 5.06 -8.40
C ASN A 12 -48.20 5.09 -9.77
N ASP A 13 -47.02 5.71 -9.81
CA ASP A 13 -45.78 5.01 -10.16
C ASP A 13 -44.57 5.76 -9.57
N ASN A 14 -44.38 5.60 -8.26
CA ASN A 14 -43.12 5.92 -7.60
C ASN A 14 -42.14 4.75 -7.81
N SER A 15 -41.39 4.75 -8.92
CA SER A 15 -40.15 3.96 -9.00
C SER A 15 -39.00 4.79 -8.45
N ASN A 16 -38.88 4.70 -7.14
CA ASN A 16 -37.80 5.23 -6.33
C ASN A 16 -36.51 4.43 -6.63
N ASN A 17 -35.81 4.77 -7.71
CA ASN A 17 -34.50 4.18 -8.02
C ASN A 17 -33.40 4.99 -7.34
N GLY A 18 -33.18 4.72 -6.05
CA GLY A 18 -31.87 4.97 -5.43
C GLY A 18 -30.78 4.21 -6.20
N PRO A 19 -29.49 4.56 -6.04
CA PRO A 19 -28.40 3.87 -6.73
C PRO A 19 -28.48 2.37 -6.42
N LYS A 20 -28.78 1.58 -7.46
CA LYS A 20 -28.82 0.11 -7.36
C LYS A 20 -27.40 -0.35 -7.04
N GLY A 21 -27.27 -1.20 -6.02
CA GLY A 21 -26.00 -1.85 -5.69
C GLY A 21 -25.40 -2.60 -6.89
N PRO A 22 -24.14 -3.04 -6.82
CA PRO A 22 -23.43 -3.65 -7.94
C PRO A 22 -24.23 -4.83 -8.51
N THR A 23 -24.46 -4.81 -9.83
CA THR A 23 -25.28 -5.83 -10.52
C THR A 23 -24.55 -7.13 -10.81
N LEU A 24 -23.23 -7.16 -10.58
CA LEU A 24 -22.34 -8.30 -10.84
C LEU A 24 -21.57 -8.60 -9.57
N ASN A 25 -21.39 -9.88 -9.24
CA ASN A 25 -20.40 -10.29 -8.25
C ASN A 25 -18.97 -10.10 -8.81
N GLU A 26 -17.95 -10.31 -7.99
CA GLU A 26 -16.55 -10.06 -8.37
C GLU A 26 -16.11 -10.86 -9.60
N GLU A 27 -16.40 -12.16 -9.65
CA GLU A 27 -15.97 -13.02 -10.77
C GLU A 27 -16.70 -12.67 -12.08
N ASP A 28 -18.01 -12.40 -11.99
CA ASP A 28 -18.81 -11.96 -13.14
C ASP A 28 -18.35 -10.59 -13.63
N PHE A 29 -17.96 -9.69 -12.71
CA PHE A 29 -17.36 -8.40 -13.05
C PHE A 29 -16.02 -8.58 -13.76
N ILE A 30 -15.12 -9.42 -13.22
CA ILE A 30 -13.81 -9.70 -13.82
C ILE A 30 -13.98 -10.20 -15.26
N CYS A 31 -14.90 -11.13 -15.50
CA CYS A 31 -15.18 -11.65 -16.83
C CYS A 31 -15.73 -10.56 -17.76
N ALA A 32 -16.80 -9.87 -17.36
CA ALA A 32 -17.45 -8.83 -18.17
C ALA A 32 -16.51 -7.65 -18.48
N PHE A 33 -15.70 -7.26 -17.50
CA PHE A 33 -14.72 -6.19 -17.64
C PHE A 33 -13.61 -6.61 -18.60
N THR A 34 -13.03 -7.80 -18.43
CA THR A 34 -11.98 -8.33 -19.32
C THR A 34 -12.46 -8.42 -20.78
N ASP A 35 -13.67 -8.92 -21.01
CA ASP A 35 -14.25 -9.03 -22.35
C ASP A 35 -14.49 -7.66 -23.01
N ARG A 36 -14.93 -6.69 -22.20
CA ARG A 36 -15.09 -5.31 -22.66
C ARG A 36 -13.76 -4.66 -23.01
N ILE A 37 -12.72 -4.83 -22.18
CA ILE A 37 -11.37 -4.34 -22.49
C ILE A 37 -10.87 -5.01 -23.77
N ARG A 38 -10.99 -6.33 -23.90
CA ARG A 38 -10.59 -7.06 -25.11
C ARG A 38 -11.26 -6.48 -26.35
N THR A 39 -12.58 -6.30 -26.32
CA THR A 39 -13.34 -5.73 -27.44
C THR A 39 -12.87 -4.31 -27.76
N THR A 40 -12.69 -3.47 -26.74
CA THR A 40 -12.28 -2.08 -26.90
C THR A 40 -10.88 -1.98 -27.50
N VAL A 41 -9.91 -2.69 -26.92
CA VAL A 41 -8.51 -2.67 -27.37
C VAL A 41 -8.36 -3.24 -28.80
N THR A 42 -8.96 -4.41 -29.06
CA THR A 42 -8.85 -5.07 -30.38
C THR A 42 -9.57 -4.28 -31.50
N SER A 43 -10.59 -3.48 -31.15
CA SER A 43 -11.21 -2.56 -32.12
C SER A 43 -10.31 -1.39 -32.53
N HIS A 44 -9.37 -0.99 -31.67
CA HIS A 44 -8.38 0.06 -31.97
C HIS A 44 -7.13 -0.51 -32.64
N ASN A 45 -6.65 -1.67 -32.18
CA ASN A 45 -5.55 -2.39 -32.80
C ASN A 45 -5.80 -3.91 -32.77
N PRO A 46 -6.15 -4.53 -33.91
CA PRO A 46 -6.41 -5.97 -34.00
C PRO A 46 -5.22 -6.86 -33.65
N ASP A 47 -4.00 -6.33 -33.72
CA ASP A 47 -2.77 -7.08 -33.44
C ASP A 47 -2.50 -7.20 -31.93
N PHE A 48 -3.22 -6.45 -31.09
CA PHE A 48 -3.07 -6.52 -29.64
C PHE A 48 -3.83 -7.72 -29.06
N ILE A 49 -3.15 -8.46 -28.17
CA ILE A 49 -3.72 -9.62 -27.49
C ILE A 49 -4.04 -9.23 -26.05
N VAL A 50 -5.31 -9.38 -25.64
CA VAL A 50 -5.76 -9.08 -24.27
C VAL A 50 -6.05 -10.37 -23.51
N GLU A 51 -5.29 -10.60 -22.44
CA GLU A 51 -5.33 -11.80 -21.62
C GLU A 51 -5.62 -11.46 -20.15
N ARG A 52 -6.46 -12.29 -19.51
CA ARG A 52 -6.52 -12.36 -18.05
C ARG A 52 -5.30 -13.12 -17.56
N THR A 53 -4.69 -12.61 -16.51
CA THR A 53 -3.59 -13.26 -15.81
C THR A 53 -3.91 -13.33 -14.33
N ASP A 54 -3.42 -14.37 -13.66
CA ASP A 54 -3.52 -14.50 -12.21
C ASP A 54 -2.10 -14.39 -11.63
N THR A 55 -1.87 -13.39 -10.78
CA THR A 55 -0.55 -13.12 -10.21
C THR A 55 -0.56 -13.38 -8.71
N LEU A 56 0.37 -14.21 -8.25
CA LEU A 56 0.63 -14.41 -6.84
C LEU A 56 1.28 -13.15 -6.24
N LYS A 57 0.61 -12.55 -5.27
CA LYS A 57 1.08 -11.43 -4.45
C LYS A 57 1.61 -11.93 -3.11
N ASN A 58 2.02 -10.98 -2.27
CA ASN A 58 2.47 -11.23 -0.91
C ASN A 58 1.40 -12.04 -0.14
N ASN A 59 1.88 -12.86 0.80
CA ASN A 59 1.04 -13.70 1.66
C ASN A 59 0.14 -14.69 0.90
N GLY A 60 0.50 -15.05 -0.34
CA GLY A 60 -0.24 -16.05 -1.11
C GLY A 60 -1.57 -15.56 -1.69
N ARG A 61 -1.87 -14.25 -1.65
CA ARG A 61 -3.05 -13.68 -2.30
C ARG A 61 -2.85 -13.72 -3.82
N THR A 62 -3.81 -14.24 -4.56
CA THR A 62 -3.80 -14.16 -6.03
C THR A 62 -4.68 -13.00 -6.47
N LEU A 63 -4.17 -12.15 -7.36
CA LEU A 63 -4.94 -11.07 -7.98
C LEU A 63 -5.14 -11.35 -9.45
N ALA A 64 -6.34 -11.06 -9.94
CA ALA A 64 -6.66 -11.09 -11.35
C ALA A 64 -6.19 -9.78 -12.01
N GLY A 65 -5.47 -9.89 -13.11
CA GLY A 65 -5.00 -8.76 -13.89
C GLY A 65 -5.31 -8.91 -15.37
N ILE A 66 -5.30 -7.80 -16.08
CA ILE A 66 -5.40 -7.76 -17.54
C ILE A 66 -4.05 -7.33 -18.08
N THR A 67 -3.51 -8.15 -18.97
CA THR A 67 -2.32 -7.83 -19.76
C THR A 67 -2.74 -7.55 -21.20
N VAL A 68 -2.28 -6.42 -21.74
CA VAL A 68 -2.40 -6.09 -23.16
C VAL A 68 -1.03 -6.27 -23.79
N ARG A 69 -0.89 -7.32 -24.60
CA ARG A 69 0.34 -7.72 -25.27
C ARG A 69 0.36 -7.15 -26.69
N ASP A 70 1.48 -6.51 -26.98
CA ASP A 70 1.87 -6.04 -28.31
C ASP A 70 3.12 -6.82 -28.71
N ASP A 71 3.01 -7.73 -29.68
CA ASP A 71 4.12 -8.59 -30.11
C ASP A 71 5.30 -7.80 -30.73
N SER A 72 5.09 -6.51 -31.05
CA SER A 72 6.18 -5.61 -31.46
C SER A 72 7.00 -5.09 -30.28
N LYS A 73 6.55 -5.29 -29.04
CA LYS A 73 7.16 -4.80 -27.81
C LYS A 73 7.54 -5.93 -26.87
N ASN A 74 8.64 -5.75 -26.15
CA ASN A 74 9.13 -6.73 -25.17
C ASN A 74 8.44 -6.62 -23.80
N LEU A 75 7.54 -5.65 -23.59
CA LEU A 75 6.96 -5.35 -22.30
C LEU A 75 5.43 -5.19 -22.40
N SER A 76 4.72 -5.96 -21.58
CA SER A 76 3.26 -5.94 -21.49
C SER A 76 2.89 -5.75 -20.01
N PRO A 77 2.45 -4.57 -19.58
CA PRO A 77 2.10 -4.34 -18.19
C PRO A 77 0.89 -5.17 -17.80
N ASN A 78 0.91 -5.71 -16.57
CA ASN A 78 -0.23 -6.38 -15.98
C ASN A 78 -0.97 -5.42 -15.03
N ILE A 79 -2.21 -5.08 -15.36
CA ILE A 79 -3.03 -4.12 -14.61
C ILE A 79 -4.08 -4.89 -13.80
N TYR A 80 -4.04 -4.75 -12.48
CA TYR A 80 -4.91 -5.48 -11.55
C TYR A 80 -6.37 -5.00 -11.60
N ILE A 81 -7.30 -5.94 -11.60
CA ILE A 81 -8.74 -5.69 -11.80
C ILE A 81 -9.41 -5.19 -10.52
N GLU A 82 -8.89 -5.54 -9.35
CA GLU A 82 -9.50 -5.28 -8.05
C GLU A 82 -9.75 -3.78 -7.82
N HIS A 83 -8.82 -2.92 -8.25
CA HIS A 83 -8.98 -1.46 -8.19
C HIS A 83 -10.23 -0.97 -8.94
N TYR A 84 -10.52 -1.57 -10.10
CA TYR A 84 -11.72 -1.24 -10.88
C TYR A 84 -12.97 -1.84 -10.25
N TYR A 85 -12.87 -3.02 -9.65
CA TYR A 85 -13.97 -3.63 -8.93
C TYR A 85 -14.40 -2.80 -7.71
N GLU A 86 -13.45 -2.27 -6.94
CA GLU A 86 -13.75 -1.37 -5.81
C GLU A 86 -14.52 -0.12 -6.26
N LYS A 87 -14.17 0.44 -7.42
CA LYS A 87 -14.91 1.58 -8.00
C LYS A 87 -16.27 1.18 -8.54
N TYR A 88 -16.37 -0.01 -9.15
CA TYR A 88 -17.65 -0.56 -9.60
C TYR A 88 -18.65 -0.73 -8.44
N VAL A 89 -18.19 -1.24 -7.30
CA VAL A 89 -18.99 -1.35 -6.06
C VAL A 89 -19.47 0.03 -5.58
N LYS A 90 -18.68 1.09 -5.82
CA LYS A 90 -19.04 2.49 -5.54
C LYS A 90 -19.96 3.12 -6.61
N GLY A 91 -20.42 2.36 -7.60
CA GLY A 91 -21.41 2.78 -8.59
C GLY A 91 -20.85 3.21 -9.95
N TRP A 92 -19.56 3.01 -10.22
CA TRP A 92 -18.98 3.32 -11.53
C TRP A 92 -19.46 2.33 -12.60
N SER A 93 -19.75 2.82 -13.81
CA SER A 93 -20.17 1.95 -14.91
C SER A 93 -18.99 1.21 -15.54
N LEU A 94 -19.25 0.01 -16.09
CA LEU A 94 -18.24 -0.74 -16.86
C LEU A 94 -17.63 0.09 -18.00
N GLU A 95 -18.42 0.98 -18.62
CA GLU A 95 -17.94 1.89 -19.65
C GLU A 95 -16.92 2.91 -19.13
N ALA A 96 -17.25 3.61 -18.04
CA ALA A 96 -16.35 4.57 -17.42
C ALA A 96 -15.03 3.90 -16.97
N LEU A 97 -15.15 2.73 -16.33
CA LEU A 97 -13.99 1.95 -15.89
C LEU A 97 -13.13 1.46 -17.05
N SER A 98 -13.75 1.11 -18.19
CA SER A 98 -12.99 0.69 -19.38
C SER A 98 -12.19 1.83 -19.96
N ASN A 99 -12.78 3.03 -20.04
CA ASN A 99 -12.07 4.22 -20.50
C ASN A 99 -10.92 4.58 -19.55
N GLU A 100 -11.14 4.48 -18.25
CA GLU A 100 -10.09 4.67 -17.25
C GLU A 100 -8.95 3.64 -17.42
N PHE A 101 -9.26 2.36 -17.63
CA PHE A 101 -8.26 1.33 -17.90
C PHE A 101 -7.39 1.67 -19.11
N ILE A 102 -7.99 2.14 -20.22
CA ILE A 102 -7.23 2.54 -21.41
C ILE A 102 -6.30 3.73 -21.08
N CYS A 103 -6.79 4.71 -20.33
CA CYS A 103 -5.96 5.83 -19.87
C CYS A 103 -4.79 5.38 -18.99
N ASP A 104 -5.04 4.46 -18.06
CA ASP A 104 -4.02 3.88 -17.19
C ASP A 104 -2.99 3.10 -17.99
N TYR A 105 -3.43 2.26 -18.93
CA TYR A 105 -2.57 1.53 -19.84
C TYR A 105 -1.70 2.48 -20.68
N ASP A 106 -2.30 3.47 -21.34
CA ASP A 106 -1.58 4.46 -22.14
C ASP A 106 -0.59 5.26 -21.31
N SER A 107 -0.97 5.63 -20.07
CA SER A 107 -0.10 6.32 -19.14
C SER A 107 1.09 5.45 -18.75
N ILE A 108 0.86 4.16 -18.48
CA ILE A 108 1.92 3.20 -18.20
C ILE A 108 2.84 3.11 -19.42
N ILE A 109 2.33 2.81 -20.62
CA ILE A 109 3.14 2.68 -21.83
C ILE A 109 3.91 3.98 -22.17
N LYS A 110 3.32 5.16 -22.00
CA LYS A 110 4.01 6.45 -22.25
C LYS A 110 5.11 6.75 -21.22
N ASN A 111 4.85 6.43 -19.95
CA ASN A 111 5.84 6.63 -18.88
C ASN A 111 6.92 5.56 -18.87
N LEU A 112 6.61 4.39 -19.44
CA LEU A 112 7.59 3.38 -19.77
C LEU A 112 8.41 3.92 -20.95
N SER A 113 9.39 4.77 -20.67
CA SER A 113 10.49 5.15 -21.59
C SER A 113 11.43 3.97 -21.91
N PHE A 114 10.91 2.75 -21.79
CA PHE A 114 11.59 1.47 -21.61
C PHE A 114 11.49 0.57 -22.83
N ASP A 115 11.34 1.14 -24.04
CA ASP A 115 11.58 0.39 -25.28
C ASP A 115 13.02 -0.19 -25.34
N ASN A 116 13.90 0.21 -24.39
CA ASN A 116 15.26 -0.29 -24.21
C ASN A 116 15.56 -0.79 -22.79
N ILE A 117 14.67 -1.47 -22.05
CA ILE A 117 15.16 -2.29 -20.91
C ILE A 117 15.96 -3.44 -21.50
N ASN A 118 17.26 -3.21 -21.64
CA ASN A 118 18.19 -4.29 -21.88
C ASN A 118 18.35 -4.99 -20.53
N MET A 119 17.84 -6.22 -20.41
CA MET A 119 18.00 -7.01 -19.17
C MET A 119 19.47 -7.13 -18.73
N ASN A 120 20.42 -6.93 -19.64
CA ASN A 120 21.85 -6.85 -19.31
C ASN A 120 22.22 -5.63 -18.46
N GLU A 121 21.44 -4.54 -18.47
CA GLU A 121 21.63 -3.39 -17.58
C GLU A 121 21.43 -3.76 -16.11
N PHE A 122 20.57 -4.75 -15.82
CA PHE A 122 20.37 -5.29 -14.48
C PHE A 122 21.46 -6.28 -14.06
N LEU A 123 22.40 -6.63 -14.95
CA LEU A 123 23.52 -7.51 -14.63
C LEU A 123 24.77 -6.75 -14.15
N ASP A 124 24.69 -5.42 -14.06
CA ASP A 124 25.77 -4.56 -13.60
C ASP A 124 25.49 -4.03 -12.18
N ARG A 125 26.53 -3.99 -11.35
CA ARG A 125 26.54 -3.37 -10.02
C ARG A 125 26.28 -1.86 -10.04
N GLN A 126 26.29 -1.23 -11.21
CA GLN A 126 25.76 0.13 -11.37
C GLN A 126 24.31 0.28 -10.87
N MET A 127 23.53 -0.80 -10.82
CA MET A 127 22.17 -0.78 -10.28
C MET A 127 22.09 -0.89 -8.76
N ASP A 128 23.24 -0.97 -8.05
CA ASP A 128 23.29 -1.11 -6.59
C ASP A 128 22.54 0.02 -5.88
N ASP A 129 22.54 1.24 -6.41
CA ASP A 129 21.86 2.41 -5.82
C ASP A 129 20.32 2.36 -5.93
N LYS A 130 19.79 1.46 -6.76
CA LYS A 130 18.35 1.20 -6.94
C LYS A 130 17.85 0.03 -6.11
N ILE A 131 18.71 -0.64 -5.35
CA ILE A 131 18.30 -1.79 -4.54
C ILE A 131 17.56 -1.29 -3.30
N ILE A 132 16.39 -1.88 -3.06
CA ILE A 132 15.58 -1.70 -1.85
C ILE A 132 15.24 -3.06 -1.26
N MET A 133 14.69 -3.06 -0.05
CA MET A 133 14.16 -4.26 0.58
C MET A 133 12.70 -4.08 0.98
N LYS A 134 11.99 -5.19 1.07
CA LYS A 134 10.63 -5.27 1.63
C LYS A 134 10.62 -6.26 2.77
N MET A 135 9.88 -5.92 3.82
CA MET A 135 9.61 -6.81 4.94
C MET A 135 8.22 -7.44 4.79
N THR A 136 8.14 -8.76 4.85
CA THR A 136 6.89 -9.52 4.72
C THR A 136 6.80 -10.62 5.78
N ASN A 137 5.64 -11.27 5.91
CA ASN A 137 5.47 -12.39 6.83
C ASN A 137 6.23 -13.62 6.33
N LYS A 138 7.13 -14.17 7.16
CA LYS A 138 7.96 -15.34 6.82
C LYS A 138 7.13 -16.59 6.52
N SER A 139 6.15 -16.88 7.37
CA SER A 139 5.36 -18.12 7.25
C SER A 139 4.43 -18.13 6.05
N MET A 140 3.99 -16.95 5.60
CA MET A 140 3.09 -16.80 4.46
C MET A 140 3.81 -16.63 3.11
N ASN A 141 5.15 -16.55 3.11
CA ASN A 141 5.96 -16.31 1.91
C ASN A 141 7.11 -17.30 1.72
N VAL A 142 6.94 -18.53 2.20
CA VAL A 142 7.97 -19.60 2.11
C VAL A 142 8.34 -19.89 0.65
N ASP A 143 7.37 -20.06 -0.24
CA ASP A 143 7.64 -20.38 -1.65
C ASP A 143 8.38 -19.25 -2.38
N PHE A 144 8.13 -18.00 -2.00
CA PHE A 144 8.83 -16.85 -2.53
C PHE A 144 10.30 -16.84 -2.07
N SER A 145 10.56 -17.13 -0.78
CA SER A 145 11.93 -17.12 -0.22
C SER A 145 12.83 -18.22 -0.78
N LEU A 146 12.27 -19.34 -1.27
CA LEU A 146 13.03 -20.40 -1.94
C LEU A 146 13.71 -19.94 -3.24
N LYS A 147 13.18 -18.89 -3.88
CA LYS A 147 13.65 -18.41 -5.19
C LYS A 147 14.43 -17.10 -5.12
N HIS A 148 14.43 -16.43 -3.97
CA HIS A 148 14.98 -15.10 -3.80
C HIS A 148 15.94 -15.02 -2.60
N PRO A 149 17.10 -14.33 -2.72
CA PRO A 149 17.93 -13.98 -1.58
C PRO A 149 17.12 -13.26 -0.51
N HIS A 150 17.30 -13.67 0.74
CA HIS A 150 16.54 -13.13 1.85
C HIS A 150 17.30 -13.19 3.17
N LEU A 151 16.86 -12.37 4.13
CA LEU A 151 17.20 -12.51 5.54
C LEU A 151 15.94 -12.81 6.34
N THR A 152 16.09 -13.47 7.47
CA THR A 152 14.99 -13.68 8.42
C THR A 152 15.25 -12.91 9.70
N PHE A 153 14.24 -12.22 10.19
CA PHE A 153 14.26 -11.55 11.49
C PHE A 153 12.95 -11.89 12.21
N ASN A 154 13.01 -12.66 13.30
CA ASN A 154 11.83 -13.24 13.95
C ASN A 154 10.90 -13.94 12.92
N ASP A 155 9.63 -13.51 12.83
CA ASP A 155 8.64 -14.02 11.88
C ASP A 155 8.60 -13.25 10.57
N TYR A 156 9.60 -12.42 10.30
CA TYR A 156 9.66 -11.58 9.11
C TYR A 156 10.73 -12.06 8.14
N LEU A 157 10.43 -11.86 6.86
CA LEU A 157 11.29 -12.13 5.73
C LEU A 157 11.67 -10.79 5.09
N LEU A 158 12.97 -10.55 4.94
CA LEU A 158 13.50 -9.40 4.20
C LEU A 158 13.94 -9.86 2.82
N THR A 159 13.34 -9.32 1.77
CA THR A 159 13.62 -9.65 0.36
C THR A 159 14.00 -8.41 -0.42
N PHE A 160 14.74 -8.58 -1.52
CA PHE A 160 15.41 -7.47 -2.21
C PHE A 160 14.88 -7.25 -3.63
N TYR A 161 14.84 -5.99 -4.05
CA TYR A 161 14.25 -5.56 -5.30
C TYR A 161 15.05 -4.42 -5.92
N PHE A 162 15.13 -4.37 -7.26
CA PHE A 162 15.48 -3.15 -7.98
C PHE A 162 14.26 -2.24 -8.09
N VAL A 163 14.45 -0.95 -7.86
CA VAL A 163 13.49 0.10 -8.22
C VAL A 163 13.65 0.41 -9.70
N VAL A 164 12.56 0.30 -10.46
CA VAL A 164 12.51 0.61 -11.90
C VAL A 164 11.93 2.00 -12.13
N ASP A 165 10.86 2.33 -11.41
CA ASP A 165 10.23 3.64 -11.41
C ASP A 165 9.72 3.94 -10.01
N SER A 166 9.81 5.20 -9.61
CA SER A 166 9.28 5.69 -8.34
C SER A 166 8.55 7.00 -8.60
N LYS A 167 7.24 6.97 -8.43
CA LYS A 167 6.38 8.17 -8.41
C LYS A 167 5.95 8.46 -6.98
N LYS A 168 5.41 9.65 -6.73
CA LYS A 168 4.99 10.09 -5.38
C LYS A 168 4.08 9.07 -4.65
N SER A 169 3.28 8.29 -5.38
CA SER A 169 2.30 7.35 -4.83
C SER A 169 2.53 5.87 -5.18
N SER A 170 3.60 5.52 -5.91
CA SER A 170 3.87 4.12 -6.29
C SER A 170 5.35 3.84 -6.53
N ILE A 171 5.78 2.62 -6.18
CA ILE A 171 7.13 2.13 -6.48
C ILE A 171 7.00 0.88 -7.34
N SER A 172 7.49 0.97 -8.58
CA SER A 172 7.62 -0.16 -9.49
C SER A 172 8.93 -0.88 -9.22
N THR A 173 8.85 -2.18 -8.96
CA THR A 173 10.00 -2.97 -8.51
C THR A 173 10.14 -4.27 -9.25
N ILE A 174 11.38 -4.69 -9.53
CA ILE A 174 11.71 -6.04 -10.01
C ILE A 174 12.37 -6.82 -8.85
N PRO A 175 11.88 -8.02 -8.49
CA PRO A 175 12.51 -8.84 -7.47
C PRO A 175 13.89 -9.32 -7.92
N ILE A 176 14.87 -9.26 -7.01
CA ILE A 176 16.18 -9.88 -7.23
C ILE A 176 16.01 -11.35 -6.88
N ASP A 177 15.98 -12.23 -7.88
CA ASP A 177 15.98 -13.68 -7.70
C ASP A 177 17.40 -14.24 -7.61
N TYR A 178 17.55 -15.55 -7.31
CA TYR A 178 18.88 -16.17 -7.26
C TYR A 178 19.62 -16.18 -8.61
N ARG A 179 18.93 -16.02 -9.75
CA ARG A 179 19.59 -15.96 -11.06
C ARG A 179 20.30 -14.62 -11.22
N LEU A 180 19.59 -13.51 -10.98
CA LEU A 180 20.17 -12.17 -10.96
C LEU A 180 21.25 -12.05 -9.89
N PHE A 181 20.99 -12.56 -8.68
CA PHE A 181 21.93 -12.52 -7.57
C PHE A 181 23.30 -13.10 -7.94
N ASN A 182 23.30 -14.31 -8.51
CA ASN A 182 24.52 -15.00 -8.92
C ASN A 182 25.16 -14.39 -10.18
N ALA A 183 24.35 -13.90 -11.12
CA ALA A 183 24.86 -13.33 -12.36
C ALA A 183 25.56 -11.98 -12.15
N ILE A 184 25.05 -11.14 -11.25
CA ILE A 184 25.69 -9.87 -10.85
C ILE A 184 26.90 -10.12 -9.94
N GLY A 185 26.88 -11.23 -9.18
CA GLY A 185 27.99 -11.65 -8.32
C GLY A 185 27.94 -11.02 -6.92
N TYR A 186 26.76 -10.96 -6.29
CA TYR A 186 26.68 -10.62 -4.87
C TYR A 186 27.17 -11.79 -4.00
N ASP A 187 27.82 -11.46 -2.89
CA ASP A 187 28.44 -12.44 -2.00
C ASP A 187 27.43 -13.10 -1.06
N SER A 188 26.45 -12.33 -0.56
CA SER A 188 25.45 -12.82 0.40
C SER A 188 24.20 -11.93 0.47
N PRO A 189 23.06 -12.45 1.00
CA PRO A 189 21.90 -11.62 1.32
C PRO A 189 22.20 -10.48 2.32
N ASN A 190 23.24 -10.61 3.16
CA ASN A 190 23.70 -9.54 4.05
C ASN A 190 24.31 -8.36 3.30
N GLU A 191 24.97 -8.61 2.17
CA GLU A 191 25.47 -7.55 1.30
C GLU A 191 24.30 -6.72 0.75
N LEU A 192 23.29 -7.40 0.19
CA LEU A 192 22.07 -6.75 -0.29
C LEU A 192 21.34 -5.97 0.80
N PHE A 193 21.28 -6.50 2.03
CA PHE A 193 20.71 -5.78 3.17
C PHE A 193 21.45 -4.48 3.46
N THR A 194 22.77 -4.49 3.44
CA THR A 194 23.60 -3.31 3.69
C THR A 194 23.37 -2.24 2.62
N ILE A 195 23.33 -2.65 1.35
CA ILE A 195 23.05 -1.77 0.20
C ILE A 195 21.63 -1.20 0.31
N ALA A 196 20.63 -2.07 0.43
CA ALA A 196 19.21 -1.70 0.49
C ALA A 196 18.93 -0.74 1.64
N LYS A 197 19.46 -1.01 2.84
CA LYS A 197 19.31 -0.15 4.01
C LYS A 197 19.81 1.27 3.74
N LYS A 198 21.04 1.41 3.21
CA LYS A 198 21.63 2.71 2.87
C LYS A 198 20.79 3.47 1.85
N ASN A 199 20.36 2.79 0.79
CA ASN A 199 19.57 3.39 -0.27
C ASN A 199 18.21 3.85 0.25
N MET A 200 17.50 2.99 0.98
CA MET A 200 16.17 3.30 1.50
C MET A 200 16.18 4.42 2.53
N GLN A 201 17.20 4.52 3.38
CA GLN A 201 17.37 5.67 4.29
C GLN A 201 17.50 7.01 3.55
N LYS A 202 18.16 7.00 2.39
CA LYS A 202 18.36 8.18 1.55
C LYS A 202 17.11 8.51 0.73
N MET A 203 16.53 7.51 0.06
CA MET A 203 15.41 7.69 -0.88
C MET A 203 14.08 7.85 -0.16
N TYR A 204 13.88 7.09 0.92
CA TYR A 204 12.65 7.04 1.69
C TYR A 204 12.94 7.23 3.18
N PRO A 205 13.39 8.43 3.61
CA PRO A 205 13.67 8.71 5.01
C PRO A 205 12.52 8.28 5.94
N PRO A 206 12.84 7.79 7.15
CA PRO A 206 11.84 7.32 8.08
C PRO A 206 10.98 8.50 8.53
N ARG A 207 9.70 8.22 8.84
CA ARG A 207 8.80 9.18 9.47
C ARG A 207 8.13 8.56 10.66
N ILE A 208 8.11 9.30 11.76
CA ILE A 208 7.28 8.98 12.92
C ILE A 208 6.24 10.08 13.07
N THR A 209 4.98 9.69 13.20
CA THR A 209 3.84 10.59 13.44
C THR A 209 3.00 10.07 14.60
N THR A 210 2.11 10.90 15.14
CA THR A 210 1.11 10.46 16.11
C THR A 210 -0.12 9.93 15.38
N LEU A 211 -0.81 8.95 15.97
CA LEU A 211 -2.08 8.48 15.41
C LEU A 211 -3.11 9.63 15.33
N LYS A 212 -3.09 10.56 16.29
CA LYS A 212 -3.92 11.78 16.29
C LYS A 212 -3.72 12.61 15.01
N ASN A 213 -2.48 12.83 14.59
CA ASN A 213 -2.20 13.63 13.40
C ASN A 213 -2.73 12.95 12.13
N VAL A 214 -2.57 11.63 12.03
CA VAL A 214 -3.12 10.86 10.90
C VAL A 214 -4.64 10.92 10.89
N LEU A 215 -5.30 10.73 12.05
CA LEU A 215 -6.76 10.84 12.14
C LEU A 215 -7.27 12.23 11.77
N ASN A 216 -6.57 13.29 12.20
CA ASN A 216 -6.92 14.67 11.82
C ASN A 216 -6.81 14.88 10.30
N LEU A 217 -5.79 14.32 9.64
CA LEU A 217 -5.67 14.35 8.18
C LEU A 217 -6.88 13.67 7.53
N CYS A 218 -7.22 12.44 7.95
CA CYS A 218 -8.36 11.71 7.41
C CYS A 218 -9.72 12.41 7.63
N ILE A 219 -9.88 13.14 8.74
CA ILE A 219 -11.11 13.93 9.00
C ILE A 219 -11.15 15.18 8.11
N SER A 220 -10.00 15.80 7.84
CA SER A 220 -9.90 16.95 6.93
C SER A 220 -10.05 16.59 5.44
N GLU A 221 -9.84 15.33 5.07
CA GLU A 221 -10.06 14.80 3.71
C GLU A 221 -11.54 14.51 3.40
N ARG A 222 -12.45 14.56 4.38
CA ARG A 222 -13.89 14.59 4.08
C ARG A 222 -14.26 16.01 3.65
N PRO A 223 -14.62 16.26 2.37
CA PRO A 223 -15.31 17.50 2.07
C PRO A 223 -16.57 17.54 2.95
N PRO A 224 -16.90 18.68 3.59
CA PRO A 224 -18.22 18.84 4.16
C PRO A 224 -19.19 18.52 3.04
N PHE A 225 -20.09 17.56 3.28
CA PHE A 225 -21.19 17.27 2.37
C PHE A 225 -21.77 18.62 1.92
N PRO A 226 -21.87 18.91 0.62
CA PRO A 226 -22.48 20.16 0.21
C PRO A 226 -23.96 20.06 0.56
N ASP A 227 -24.40 20.86 1.53
CA ASP A 227 -25.78 21.36 1.52
C ASP A 227 -26.03 21.95 0.11
N ASP A 228 -27.22 21.72 -0.43
CA ASP A 228 -27.63 21.87 -1.85
C ASP A 228 -27.40 23.23 -2.54
N ASP A 229 -26.73 24.20 -1.91
CA ASP A 229 -26.60 25.57 -2.38
C ASP A 229 -25.15 26.12 -2.27
N MET A 230 -24.22 25.75 -3.16
CA MET A 230 -23.02 26.59 -3.42
C MET A 230 -22.55 26.57 -4.89
N PRO A 231 -22.11 27.73 -5.43
CA PRO A 231 -21.86 27.97 -6.85
C PRO A 231 -20.52 27.39 -7.35
N ARG A 232 -20.53 26.98 -8.63
CA ARG A 232 -19.42 26.38 -9.36
C ARG A 232 -18.28 27.37 -9.65
N PHE A 233 -17.38 27.62 -8.72
CA PHE A 233 -16.03 28.13 -9.03
C PHE A 233 -15.05 27.72 -7.91
N TYR A 234 -14.51 26.50 -7.98
CA TYR A 234 -13.27 26.18 -7.25
C TYR A 234 -12.10 26.49 -8.17
N GLN A 235 -11.27 27.46 -7.77
CA GLN A 235 -10.01 27.77 -8.44
C GLN A 235 -9.00 26.63 -8.19
N GLU A 236 -8.29 26.22 -9.23
CA GLU A 236 -7.35 25.09 -9.26
C GLU A 236 -6.20 25.18 -8.23
N ASP A 237 -5.92 26.38 -7.69
CA ASP A 237 -4.78 26.64 -6.80
C ASP A 237 -4.90 26.04 -5.39
N GLU A 238 -6.12 25.81 -4.87
CA GLU A 238 -6.25 25.28 -3.50
C GLU A 238 -6.12 23.74 -3.44
N THR A 239 -6.47 23.03 -4.52
CA THR A 239 -6.38 21.55 -4.59
C THR A 239 -4.95 21.02 -4.47
N GLU A 240 -3.94 21.74 -4.93
CA GLU A 240 -2.54 21.31 -4.85
C GLU A 240 -1.98 21.26 -3.42
N LYS A 241 -2.53 22.06 -2.51
CA LYS A 241 -2.14 22.09 -1.09
C LYS A 241 -2.73 20.93 -0.29
N TYR A 242 -3.92 20.45 -0.69
CA TYR A 242 -4.57 19.29 -0.08
C TYR A 242 -4.02 17.95 -0.61
N LEU A 243 -3.49 17.93 -1.83
CA LEU A 243 -2.82 16.76 -2.43
C LEU A 243 -1.35 16.58 -1.99
N ASN A 244 -0.77 17.58 -1.31
CA ASN A 244 0.57 17.53 -0.74
C ASN A 244 0.53 17.88 0.75
N PRO A 245 0.04 16.99 1.63
CA PRO A 245 0.24 17.19 3.06
C PRO A 245 1.74 17.39 3.28
N GLU A 246 2.10 18.45 4.01
CA GLU A 246 3.50 18.72 4.31
C GLU A 246 4.17 17.46 4.86
N PRO A 247 5.48 17.26 4.59
CA PRO A 247 6.23 16.20 5.23
C PRO A 247 5.88 16.17 6.71
N ILE A 248 5.36 15.05 7.23
CA ILE A 248 5.14 14.97 8.66
C ILE A 248 6.51 15.14 9.32
N ILE A 249 6.72 16.34 9.86
CA ILE A 249 7.96 16.79 10.47
C ILE A 249 8.13 15.97 11.73
N ASP A 250 9.24 15.22 11.75
CA ASP A 250 9.84 14.51 12.88
C ASP A 250 9.18 14.75 14.24
N VAL A 251 8.43 13.76 14.72
CA VAL A 251 8.10 13.60 16.15
C VAL A 251 9.36 13.27 16.99
N ILE A 252 10.54 13.24 16.35
CA ILE A 252 11.82 13.16 17.07
C ILE A 252 12.08 14.45 17.87
N ASN A 253 11.36 15.54 17.58
CA ASN A 253 11.25 16.66 18.50
C ASN A 253 9.98 16.50 19.33
N PRO A 254 10.07 16.28 20.65
CA PRO A 254 8.89 16.23 21.51
C PRO A 254 8.08 17.51 21.31
N GLU A 255 6.76 17.38 21.25
CA GLU A 255 5.85 18.52 21.31
C GLU A 255 6.31 19.45 22.45
N PRO A 256 6.45 20.78 22.21
CA PRO A 256 6.89 21.72 23.26
C PRO A 256 6.00 21.68 24.52
N SER A 257 4.80 21.14 24.39
CA SER A 257 3.79 20.98 25.44
C SER A 257 4.13 19.86 26.45
N GLY A 258 5.10 18.97 26.18
CA GLY A 258 5.43 17.83 27.04
C GLY A 258 4.35 16.74 27.07
N VAL A 259 3.39 16.79 26.16
CA VAL A 259 2.33 15.77 26.04
C VAL A 259 2.90 14.52 25.37
N MET A 260 2.91 13.42 26.11
CA MET A 260 3.21 12.09 25.57
C MET A 260 1.94 11.50 24.94
N HIS A 261 2.04 11.03 23.69
CA HIS A 261 0.95 10.33 23.03
C HIS A 261 1.01 8.82 23.33
N GLU A 262 -0.15 8.16 23.33
CA GLU A 262 -0.22 6.71 23.55
C GLU A 262 0.22 5.90 22.31
N PHE A 263 -0.06 6.41 21.10
CA PHE A 263 0.19 5.70 19.84
C PHE A 263 0.91 6.59 18.83
N TYR A 264 2.00 6.05 18.28
CA TYR A 264 2.75 6.62 17.18
C TYR A 264 2.79 5.64 16.01
N LEU A 265 3.10 6.14 14.83
CA LEU A 265 3.23 5.35 13.60
C LEU A 265 4.61 5.60 13.01
N LEU A 266 5.39 4.53 12.82
CA LEU A 266 6.63 4.52 12.06
C LEU A 266 6.37 4.04 10.64
N SER A 267 6.71 4.87 9.67
CA SER A 267 6.71 4.54 8.24
C SER A 267 7.88 5.24 7.55
N ASN A 268 7.76 5.52 6.26
CA ASN A 268 8.69 6.33 5.48
C ASN A 268 7.95 7.52 4.82
N CYS A 269 8.70 8.39 4.16
CA CYS A 269 8.15 9.62 3.60
C CYS A 269 7.13 9.45 2.46
N ILE A 270 6.98 8.25 1.90
CA ILE A 270 6.03 7.93 0.83
C ILE A 270 4.91 6.98 1.27
N GLY A 271 4.94 6.46 2.50
CA GLY A 271 3.91 5.54 3.03
C GLY A 271 3.91 4.14 2.42
N LEU A 272 4.97 3.73 1.70
CA LEU A 272 5.02 2.44 1.00
C LEU A 272 6.14 1.54 1.52
N ASN A 273 5.80 0.31 1.94
CA ASN A 273 6.75 -0.63 2.55
C ASN A 273 7.51 -0.05 3.77
N GLY A 274 6.90 0.92 4.45
CA GLY A 274 7.53 1.72 5.48
C GLY A 274 7.79 0.99 6.78
N ALA A 275 7.17 -0.18 7.01
CA ALA A 275 7.50 -1.00 8.17
C ALA A 275 8.98 -1.40 8.21
N THR A 276 9.60 -1.53 7.03
CA THR A 276 11.04 -1.75 6.85
C THR A 276 11.91 -0.67 7.51
N ALA A 277 11.36 0.53 7.73
CA ALA A 277 12.07 1.64 8.37
C ALA A 277 12.57 1.29 9.78
N MET A 278 12.02 0.27 10.44
CA MET A 278 12.54 -0.21 11.73
C MET A 278 14.01 -0.67 11.67
N PHE A 279 14.50 -1.08 10.49
CA PHE A 279 15.89 -1.49 10.31
C PHE A 279 16.82 -0.31 9.98
N TYR A 280 16.27 0.90 9.80
CA TYR A 280 17.08 2.08 9.57
C TYR A 280 17.88 2.42 10.83
N SER A 281 19.10 2.89 10.64
CA SER A 281 19.99 3.17 11.77
C SER A 281 19.38 4.20 12.71
N ASP A 282 19.40 3.85 14.00
CA ASP A 282 19.11 4.71 15.15
C ASP A 282 17.69 5.27 15.27
N ILE A 283 16.74 4.91 14.38
CA ILE A 283 15.39 5.50 14.45
C ILE A 283 14.63 5.06 15.71
N LEU A 284 14.63 3.76 16.01
CA LEU A 284 14.00 3.23 17.23
C LEU A 284 14.71 3.75 18.47
N LYS A 285 16.04 3.77 18.45
CA LYS A 285 16.87 4.30 19.55
C LYS A 285 16.58 5.77 19.85
N ARG A 286 16.52 6.61 18.81
CA ARG A 286 16.20 8.04 18.95
C ARG A 286 14.80 8.23 19.49
N PHE A 287 13.82 7.47 18.99
CA PHE A 287 12.44 7.54 19.46
C PHE A 287 12.30 7.08 20.92
N ALA A 288 12.94 5.97 21.30
CA ALA A 288 12.95 5.45 22.66
C ALA A 288 13.51 6.48 23.66
N LYS A 289 14.65 7.10 23.30
CA LYS A 289 15.27 8.17 24.09
C LYS A 289 14.38 9.39 24.25
N ALA A 290 13.69 9.80 23.18
CA ALA A 290 12.77 10.93 23.21
C ALA A 290 11.52 10.69 24.08
N ASN A 291 11.10 9.42 24.20
CA ASN A 291 9.91 9.01 24.99
C ASN A 291 10.28 8.36 26.33
N TYR A 292 11.55 8.44 26.74
CA TYR A 292 12.06 8.00 28.04
C TYR A 292 11.79 6.51 28.38
N GLY A 293 11.94 5.61 27.41
CA GLY A 293 11.93 4.18 27.75
C GLY A 293 11.70 3.22 26.59
N ASP A 294 11.45 1.97 26.99
CA ASP A 294 11.09 0.87 26.11
C ASP A 294 9.77 1.15 25.37
N MET A 295 9.53 0.41 24.29
CA MET A 295 8.29 0.52 23.53
C MET A 295 7.84 -0.84 23.01
N ILE A 296 6.53 -0.99 22.85
CA ILE A 296 5.94 -2.07 22.06
C ILE A 296 5.85 -1.62 20.61
N ILE A 297 6.18 -2.53 19.69
CA ILE A 297 6.02 -2.37 18.26
C ILE A 297 4.97 -3.36 17.77
N ILE A 298 3.94 -2.85 17.08
CA ILE A 298 2.86 -3.63 16.50
C ILE A 298 3.02 -3.64 14.97
N PRO A 299 3.39 -4.79 14.39
CA PRO A 299 3.65 -4.97 12.96
C PRO A 299 2.45 -5.59 12.25
N SER A 300 1.32 -4.87 12.22
CA SER A 300 0.09 -5.30 11.53
C SER A 300 0.21 -5.19 10.01
N SER A 301 0.88 -4.15 9.50
CA SER A 301 0.94 -3.78 8.09
C SER A 301 2.38 -3.77 7.56
N ILE A 302 2.58 -4.07 6.27
CA ILE A 302 3.88 -3.88 5.60
C ILE A 302 4.24 -2.40 5.39
N HIS A 303 3.26 -1.50 5.48
CA HIS A 303 3.40 -0.07 5.18
C HIS A 303 3.80 0.77 6.40
N GLU A 304 3.36 0.39 7.60
CA GLU A 304 3.65 1.11 8.84
C GLU A 304 3.67 0.18 10.06
N LEU A 305 4.33 0.65 11.12
CA LEU A 305 4.34 0.01 12.43
C LEU A 305 3.72 0.95 13.45
N ILE A 306 2.91 0.42 14.35
CA ILE A 306 2.44 1.20 15.51
C ILE A 306 3.48 1.08 16.61
N LEU A 307 3.92 2.21 17.17
CA LEU A 307 4.80 2.29 18.32
C LEU A 307 4.00 2.77 19.53
N VAL A 308 4.13 2.04 20.65
CA VAL A 308 3.48 2.34 21.93
C VAL A 308 4.56 2.50 22.99
N PRO A 309 4.92 3.73 23.40
CA PRO A 309 5.89 3.94 24.47
C PRO A 309 5.28 3.53 25.81
N MET A 310 5.97 2.69 26.58
CA MET A 310 5.44 2.24 27.87
C MET A 310 6.55 1.73 28.80
N PRO A 311 6.46 2.00 30.12
CA PRO A 311 7.36 1.41 31.10
C PRO A 311 7.32 -0.12 31.08
N THR A 312 8.48 -0.76 31.23
CA THR A 312 8.66 -2.22 31.14
C THR A 312 7.70 -3.02 32.04
N GLU A 313 7.36 -2.48 33.21
CA GLU A 313 6.49 -3.11 34.20
C GLU A 313 5.03 -3.32 33.74
N LYS A 314 4.54 -2.48 32.82
CA LYS A 314 3.17 -2.56 32.28
C LYS A 314 3.07 -3.35 30.98
N ILE A 315 4.20 -3.68 30.35
CA ILE A 315 4.22 -4.39 29.07
C ILE A 315 3.38 -5.68 29.09
N PRO A 316 3.52 -6.61 30.06
CA PRO A 316 2.82 -7.89 29.99
C PRO A 316 1.29 -7.77 29.98
N GLU A 317 0.72 -6.86 30.76
CA GLU A 317 -0.73 -6.67 30.87
C GLU A 317 -1.31 -6.11 29.56
N HIS A 318 -0.65 -5.10 28.99
CA HIS A 318 -1.12 -4.42 27.79
C HIS A 318 -0.89 -5.24 26.50
N VAL A 319 0.14 -6.09 26.45
CA VAL A 319 0.43 -6.89 25.26
C VAL A 319 -0.74 -7.78 24.87
N LYS A 320 -1.43 -8.39 25.83
CA LYS A 320 -2.57 -9.26 25.51
C LYS A 320 -3.67 -8.49 24.80
N THR A 321 -4.09 -7.35 25.37
CA THR A 321 -5.11 -6.49 24.78
C THR A 321 -4.68 -5.93 23.42
N LEU A 322 -3.42 -5.50 23.27
CA LEU A 322 -2.91 -4.99 21.99
C LEU A 322 -2.82 -6.09 20.91
N LYS A 323 -2.50 -7.32 21.30
CA LYS A 323 -2.54 -8.47 20.38
C LYS A 323 -3.97 -8.76 19.90
N GLU A 324 -4.95 -8.74 20.80
CA GLU A 324 -6.36 -8.93 20.45
C GLU A 324 -6.83 -7.84 19.47
N ILE A 325 -6.59 -6.56 19.77
CA ILE A 325 -6.93 -5.44 18.88
C ILE A 325 -6.24 -5.57 17.51
N MET A 326 -4.95 -5.94 17.49
CA MET A 326 -4.22 -6.14 16.23
C MET A 326 -4.85 -7.26 15.38
N LEU A 327 -5.27 -8.37 16.00
CA LEU A 327 -5.89 -9.48 15.29
C LEU A 327 -7.21 -9.06 14.65
N ASP A 328 -8.03 -8.29 15.38
CA ASP A 328 -9.29 -7.76 14.86
C ASP A 328 -9.03 -6.84 13.66
N VAL A 329 -8.12 -5.87 13.79
CA VAL A 329 -7.72 -4.94 12.71
C VAL A 329 -7.19 -5.68 11.48
N ASN A 330 -6.35 -6.71 11.68
CA ASN A 330 -5.84 -7.53 10.58
C ASN A 330 -6.95 -8.26 9.85
N SER A 331 -8.01 -8.67 10.55
CA SER A 331 -9.11 -9.43 9.95
C SER A 331 -10.14 -8.54 9.25
N GLU A 332 -10.32 -7.30 9.69
CA GLU A 332 -11.40 -6.42 9.21
C GLU A 332 -10.91 -5.32 8.26
N ALA A 333 -9.68 -4.82 8.43
CA ALA A 333 -9.25 -3.56 7.81
C ALA A 333 -7.95 -3.65 6.99
N VAL A 334 -7.13 -4.68 7.19
CA VAL A 334 -5.85 -4.83 6.46
C VAL A 334 -6.02 -5.85 5.34
N PRO A 335 -5.75 -5.49 4.07
CA PRO A 335 -5.76 -6.46 2.98
C PRO A 335 -4.81 -7.63 3.26
N HIS A 336 -5.23 -8.85 2.92
CA HIS A 336 -4.47 -10.07 3.26
C HIS A 336 -3.01 -10.04 2.80
N ASP A 337 -2.73 -9.44 1.64
CA ASP A 337 -1.39 -9.26 1.08
C ASP A 337 -0.58 -8.11 1.71
N GLN A 338 -1.17 -7.36 2.63
CA GLN A 338 -0.52 -6.29 3.38
C GLN A 338 -0.30 -6.64 4.85
N ILE A 339 -0.90 -7.73 5.35
CA ILE A 339 -0.69 -8.20 6.73
C ILE A 339 0.78 -8.58 6.93
N LEU A 340 1.42 -8.00 7.94
CA LEU A 340 2.83 -8.28 8.23
C LEU A 340 2.99 -9.35 9.30
N GLY A 341 2.17 -9.33 10.34
CA GLY A 341 2.27 -10.29 11.43
C GLY A 341 1.12 -10.23 12.42
N LYS A 342 1.16 -11.17 13.37
CA LYS A 342 0.18 -11.32 14.45
C LYS A 342 0.82 -11.31 15.85
N ASP A 343 2.11 -11.01 15.92
CA ASP A 343 2.86 -10.92 17.15
C ASP A 343 3.41 -9.51 17.31
N VAL A 344 3.52 -9.06 18.57
CA VAL A 344 4.14 -7.79 18.91
C VAL A 344 5.60 -7.98 19.31
N MET A 345 6.39 -6.94 19.12
CA MET A 345 7.81 -6.90 19.52
C MET A 345 8.00 -5.84 20.60
N VAL A 346 9.08 -5.95 21.37
CA VAL A 346 9.52 -4.93 22.31
C VAL A 346 10.91 -4.47 21.94
N TYR A 347 11.07 -3.15 21.85
CA TYR A 347 12.39 -2.55 21.75
C TYR A 347 12.82 -2.06 23.12
N SER A 348 14.01 -2.48 23.55
CA SER A 348 14.63 -2.02 24.80
C SER A 348 15.57 -0.85 24.55
N GLU A 349 15.34 0.27 25.23
CA GLU A 349 16.18 1.47 25.12
C GLU A 349 17.60 1.22 25.64
N ILE A 350 17.69 0.51 26.77
CA ILE A 350 18.95 0.23 27.45
C ILE A 350 19.82 -0.75 26.65
N LYS A 351 19.21 -1.81 26.11
CA LYS A 351 19.94 -2.83 25.35
C LYS A 351 20.20 -2.41 23.89
N ASP A 352 19.40 -1.48 23.36
CA ASP A 352 19.35 -1.17 21.92
C ASP A 352 19.01 -2.41 21.08
N GLU A 353 18.08 -3.23 21.59
CA GLU A 353 17.70 -4.52 21.02
C GLU A 353 16.20 -4.63 20.83
N LEU A 354 15.80 -5.33 19.77
CA LEU A 354 14.41 -5.63 19.44
C LEU A 354 14.15 -7.12 19.70
N GLU A 355 13.31 -7.41 20.68
CA GLU A 355 12.97 -8.76 21.11
C GLU A 355 11.51 -9.08 20.75
N LYS A 356 11.24 -10.31 20.29
CA LYS A 356 9.85 -10.77 20.10
C LYS A 356 9.24 -11.06 21.47
N LEU A 357 8.04 -10.53 21.74
CA LEU A 357 7.32 -10.92 22.95
C LEU A 357 6.57 -12.24 22.70
N ILE A 358 7.28 -13.33 22.99
CA ILE A 358 6.68 -14.66 23.13
C ILE A 358 5.79 -14.55 24.37
N ALA A 359 4.47 -14.60 24.17
CA ALA A 359 3.52 -14.45 25.26
C ALA A 359 3.85 -15.44 26.39
N LEU A 360 3.79 -14.93 27.64
CA LEU A 360 3.78 -15.73 28.86
C LEU A 360 2.50 -16.56 28.97
#